data_AF-A0A7C7YL78-F1
#
_entry.id   AF-A0A7C7YL78-F1
#
_cell.length_a   1.000
_cell.length_b   1.000
_cell.length_c   1.000
_cell.angle_alpha   90.00
_cell.angle_beta   90.00
_cell.angle_gamma   90.00
#
_symmetry.space_group_name_H-M   'P 1'
#
loop_
_entity.id
_entity.type
_entity.pdbx_description
1 polymer ?
#
loop_
_entity_poly.entity_id
_entity_poly.type
_entity_poly.pdbx_seq_one_letter_code
_entity_poly.pdbx_strand_id
1 'polypeptide(L)'
;MQLVLVSNQLLDPMPRREETLSAHIRPPSQADSTESADFCLTPEEIKKGRLAYEACLESIKPGDPRRFTGEALDVLAAVISGGVCEGRYFPWQQVRGYHVALTLSIVKEVGAPSKIEALLCRNDDTRKFQQVADRYTVKQTNRMTSSLKRVIEECRNLGFLDDDEFELAQPRGKDDGKPKAAPERTIVEGEVRALIAASAMDTSCGGPRDALMLGLAFSGGLRTIDLVNLNLDDLHFDKKTGQVTVKFKAPGAKRARRIPLRNDQLIALEDWLAARGRKPGALFCPIARQEVTAVKRMSAAEMRQLCDRRGEEAGVLPFIPNDLARSGLLAGEGSKRRARASAGEGALVTVSPLYGDRDEGEREDEQIAARIHFPYRARPGL
;
A
#
# COMPACT_ATOMS: atom_id res chain seq x y z
N MET A 1 -6.83 -82.97 25.59
CA MET A 1 -8.25 -82.75 25.92
C MET A 1 -8.39 -81.36 26.50
N GLN A 2 -9.31 -80.56 25.92
CA GLN A 2 -9.96 -79.33 26.41
C GLN A 2 -9.06 -78.14 26.83
N LEU A 3 -9.10 -77.00 26.12
CA LEU A 3 -10.10 -75.90 26.16
C LEU A 3 -10.18 -75.24 27.56
N VAL A 4 -10.20 -73.93 27.80
CA VAL A 4 -10.06 -72.65 27.06
C VAL A 4 -10.38 -71.53 28.10
N LEU A 5 -10.12 -70.25 27.77
CA LEU A 5 -10.49 -68.99 28.47
C LEU A 5 -9.56 -68.54 29.62
N VAL A 6 -9.22 -67.26 29.83
CA VAL A 6 -9.53 -65.98 29.17
C VAL A 6 -8.55 -64.93 29.69
N SER A 7 -8.24 -63.95 28.84
CA SER A 7 -7.53 -62.70 29.13
C SER A 7 -8.13 -61.91 30.30
N ASN A 8 -7.28 -61.33 31.18
CA ASN A 8 -7.15 -59.86 31.27
C ASN A 8 -6.08 -59.44 32.28
N GLN A 9 -5.10 -58.70 31.75
CA GLN A 9 -4.48 -57.48 32.30
C GLN A 9 -4.03 -57.47 33.78
N LEU A 10 -2.71 -57.55 33.98
CA LEU A 10 -1.99 -56.64 34.87
C LEU A 10 -0.82 -56.05 34.07
N LEU A 11 -0.93 -54.75 33.76
CA LEU A 11 0.11 -53.91 33.17
C LEU A 11 0.87 -53.22 34.30
N ASP A 12 2.18 -53.41 34.36
CA ASP A 12 3.13 -52.60 35.12
C ASP A 12 4.30 -52.22 34.20
N PRO A 13 5.05 -51.14 34.49
CA PRO A 13 5.15 -50.01 33.57
C PRO A 13 6.45 -50.02 32.76
N MET A 14 6.32 -49.76 31.46
CA MET A 14 7.46 -49.56 30.56
C MET A 14 8.06 -48.14 30.70
N PRO A 15 9.37 -47.98 30.48
CA PRO A 15 10.11 -46.76 30.80
C PRO A 15 9.76 -45.60 29.87
N ARG A 16 9.60 -44.40 30.44
CA ARG A 16 9.44 -43.14 29.71
C ARG A 16 10.68 -42.90 28.85
N ARG A 17 10.56 -43.04 27.54
CA ARG A 17 11.46 -42.43 26.57
C ARG A 17 11.09 -40.96 26.48
N GLU A 18 11.98 -40.09 26.95
CA GLU A 18 11.95 -38.66 26.65
C GLU A 18 12.24 -38.48 25.15
N GLU A 19 11.18 -38.39 24.34
CA GLU A 19 11.28 -37.85 22.99
C GLU A 19 11.48 -36.33 23.12
N THR A 20 12.74 -35.91 23.10
CA THR A 20 13.12 -34.52 22.85
C THR A 20 12.78 -34.21 21.39
N LEU A 21 11.54 -33.78 21.17
CA LEU A 21 11.07 -33.18 19.94
C LEU A 21 11.80 -31.84 19.76
N SER A 22 13.00 -31.90 19.20
CA SER A 22 13.78 -30.74 18.80
C SER A 22 13.12 -30.12 17.57
N ALA A 23 12.02 -29.40 17.82
CA ALA A 23 11.42 -28.49 16.88
C ALA A 23 12.49 -27.47 16.49
N HIS A 24 13.08 -27.65 15.31
CA HIS A 24 13.87 -26.61 14.66
C HIS A 24 12.93 -25.46 14.35
N ILE A 25 12.74 -24.58 15.32
CA ILE A 25 12.13 -23.26 15.15
C ILE A 25 13.02 -22.54 14.17
N ARG A 26 12.57 -22.54 12.92
CA ARG A 26 13.13 -21.71 11.86
C ARG A 26 13.02 -20.26 12.35
N PRO A 27 14.12 -19.49 12.46
CA PRO A 27 13.99 -18.09 12.81
C PRO A 27 13.10 -17.42 11.75
N PRO A 28 12.17 -16.54 12.15
CA PRO A 28 11.37 -15.80 11.18
C PRO A 28 12.33 -15.08 10.24
N SER A 29 12.06 -15.22 8.95
CA SER A 29 12.73 -14.54 7.85
C SER A 29 12.66 -13.03 8.09
N GLN A 30 13.63 -12.48 8.82
CA GLN A 30 13.85 -11.04 8.96
C GLN A 30 14.31 -10.48 7.61
N ALA A 31 13.31 -10.18 6.80
CA ALA A 31 13.37 -9.18 5.75
C ALA A 31 11.97 -8.54 5.69
N ASP A 32 11.44 -8.16 6.85
CA ASP A 32 10.35 -7.21 6.89
C ASP A 32 10.85 -5.91 6.29
N SER A 33 10.08 -5.40 5.34
CA SER A 33 10.25 -4.13 4.66
C SER A 33 10.09 -2.98 5.65
N THR A 34 11.10 -2.79 6.50
CA THR A 34 11.16 -1.70 7.47
C THR A 34 11.47 -0.38 6.77
N GLU A 35 10.65 0.64 7.05
CA GLU A 35 10.90 2.08 6.86
C GLU A 35 10.29 2.83 5.64
N SER A 36 9.04 2.53 5.27
CA SER A 36 8.33 3.33 4.25
C SER A 36 6.85 3.58 4.55
N ALA A 37 6.56 4.12 5.72
CA ALA A 37 5.19 4.53 6.07
C ALA A 37 4.79 5.77 5.25
N ASP A 38 3.55 5.81 4.75
CA ASP A 38 2.99 7.05 4.15
C ASP A 38 2.78 8.12 5.22
N PHE A 39 2.51 7.69 6.46
CA PHE A 39 2.28 8.55 7.61
C PHE A 39 3.10 8.07 8.81
N CYS A 40 3.88 8.97 9.38
CA CYS A 40 4.56 8.82 10.65
C CYS A 40 3.64 9.30 11.77
N LEU A 41 3.18 8.37 12.61
CA LEU A 41 2.30 8.67 13.73
C LEU A 41 3.07 8.91 15.04
N THR A 42 4.23 9.59 14.98
CA THR A 42 4.93 9.92 16.23
C THR A 42 4.05 10.87 17.07
N PRO A 43 4.15 10.86 18.41
CA PRO A 43 3.35 11.76 19.25
C PRO A 43 3.46 13.24 18.85
N GLU A 44 4.64 13.66 18.38
CA GLU A 44 4.88 15.01 17.86
C GLU A 44 4.08 15.30 16.59
N GLU A 45 4.06 14.37 15.63
CA GLU A 45 3.34 14.51 14.36
C GLU A 45 1.82 14.44 14.56
N ILE A 46 1.35 13.60 15.49
CA ILE A 46 -0.05 13.57 15.91
C ILE A 46 -0.45 14.90 16.55
N LYS A 47 0.42 15.47 17.39
CA LYS A 47 0.16 16.77 18.03
C LYS A 47 0.02 17.88 17.00
N LYS A 48 0.89 17.95 16.00
CA LYS A 48 0.76 18.90 14.87
C LYS A 48 -0.56 18.73 14.13
N GLY A 49 -0.91 17.48 13.80
CA GLY A 49 -2.18 17.14 13.13
C GLY A 49 -3.41 17.55 13.95
N ARG A 50 -3.39 17.29 15.26
CA ARG A 50 -4.45 17.67 16.19
C ARG A 50 -4.67 19.18 16.24
N LEU A 51 -3.59 19.96 16.33
CA LEU A 51 -3.66 21.42 16.35
C LEU A 51 -4.28 21.98 15.06
N ALA A 52 -3.89 21.44 13.90
CA ALA A 52 -4.48 21.84 12.62
C ALA A 52 -5.96 21.44 12.51
N TYR A 53 -6.33 20.25 13.01
CA TYR A 53 -7.72 19.79 13.05
C TYR A 53 -8.59 20.71 13.92
N GLU A 54 -8.13 21.02 15.14
CA GLU A 54 -8.85 21.89 16.08
C GLU A 54 -8.98 23.32 15.52
N ALA A 55 -7.90 23.90 15.00
CA ALA A 55 -7.93 25.21 14.33
C ALA A 55 -8.91 25.24 13.15
N CYS A 56 -8.97 24.17 12.35
CA CYS A 56 -9.91 24.05 11.23
C CYS A 56 -11.37 24.02 11.69
N LEU A 57 -11.69 23.41 12.83
CA LEU A 57 -13.06 23.40 13.36
C LEU A 57 -13.41 24.74 14.01
N GLU A 58 -12.46 25.37 14.68
CA GLU A 58 -12.63 26.68 15.32
C GLU A 58 -12.86 27.81 14.30
N SER A 59 -12.22 27.74 13.13
CA SER A 59 -12.44 28.68 12.03
C SER A 59 -13.84 28.59 11.39
N ILE A 60 -14.66 27.60 11.81
CA ILE A 60 -16.03 27.40 11.35
C ILE A 60 -17.03 27.86 12.42
N LYS A 61 -18.10 28.50 11.96
CA LYS A 61 -19.23 28.89 12.82
C LYS A 61 -19.75 27.66 13.60
N PRO A 62 -20.03 27.80 14.90
CA PRO A 62 -20.56 26.71 15.70
C PRO A 62 -21.93 26.26 15.17
N GLY A 63 -22.21 24.96 15.31
CA GLY A 63 -23.44 24.32 14.83
C GLY A 63 -23.18 23.24 13.78
N ASP A 64 -24.18 22.98 12.94
CA ASP A 64 -24.14 21.93 11.91
C ASP A 64 -22.92 22.01 10.97
N PRO A 65 -22.47 23.19 10.49
CA PRO A 65 -21.32 23.27 9.60
C PRO A 65 -20.03 22.71 10.22
N ARG A 66 -19.77 23.00 11.50
CA ARG A 66 -18.60 22.52 12.23
C ARG A 66 -18.66 21.01 12.41
N ARG A 67 -19.82 20.48 12.84
CA ARG A 67 -20.05 19.04 13.00
C ARG A 67 -19.83 18.29 11.68
N PHE A 68 -20.41 18.78 10.59
CA PHE A 68 -20.26 18.15 9.28
C PHE A 68 -18.83 18.20 8.72
N THR A 69 -18.03 19.21 9.08
CA THR A 69 -16.61 19.24 8.73
C THR A 69 -15.82 18.21 9.54
N GLY A 70 -16.09 18.07 10.85
CA GLY A 70 -15.49 17.03 11.68
C GLY A 70 -15.76 15.63 11.12
N GLU A 71 -17.04 15.31 10.87
CA GLU A 71 -17.45 14.02 10.28
C GLU A 71 -16.77 13.76 8.91
N ALA A 72 -16.60 14.80 8.09
CA ALA A 72 -15.93 14.68 6.80
C ALA A 72 -14.43 14.40 6.96
N LEU A 73 -13.76 15.03 7.92
CA LEU A 73 -12.35 14.78 8.23
C LEU A 73 -12.14 13.38 8.80
N ASP A 74 -13.05 12.89 9.63
CA ASP A 74 -12.97 11.52 10.17
C ASP A 74 -13.12 10.46 9.07
N VAL A 75 -14.05 10.67 8.13
CA VAL A 75 -14.17 9.82 6.93
C VAL A 75 -12.88 9.81 6.13
N LEU A 76 -12.29 10.98 5.87
CA LEU A 76 -11.06 11.11 5.10
C LEU A 76 -9.88 10.44 5.82
N ALA A 77 -9.73 10.66 7.12
CA ALA A 77 -8.71 10.01 7.93
C ALA A 77 -8.88 8.49 7.94
N ALA A 78 -10.11 7.97 8.05
CA ALA A 78 -10.38 6.54 7.98
C ALA A 78 -10.03 5.95 6.60
N VAL A 79 -10.34 6.65 5.51
CA VAL A 79 -9.99 6.19 4.16
C VAL A 79 -8.49 6.18 3.93
N ILE A 80 -7.80 7.26 4.31
CA ILE A 80 -6.35 7.41 4.10
C ILE A 80 -5.57 6.44 5.01
N SER A 81 -6.00 6.29 6.26
CA SER A 81 -5.35 5.42 7.24
C SER A 81 -5.71 3.93 7.09
N GLY A 82 -6.70 3.60 6.26
CA GLY A 82 -7.26 2.25 6.19
C GLY A 82 -8.04 1.85 7.45
N GLY A 83 -8.54 2.82 8.22
CA GLY A 83 -9.23 2.62 9.48
C GLY A 83 -8.27 2.35 10.63
N VAL A 84 -7.18 3.12 10.72
CA VAL A 84 -6.23 3.06 11.85
C VAL A 84 -6.29 4.33 12.70
N CYS A 85 -6.65 5.47 12.08
CA CYS A 85 -6.71 6.76 12.76
C CYS A 85 -8.04 7.48 12.53
N GLU A 86 -8.51 8.15 13.57
CA GLU A 86 -9.56 9.17 13.49
C GLU A 86 -8.99 10.53 13.09
N GLY A 87 -9.85 11.45 12.67
CA GLY A 87 -9.42 12.75 12.16
C GLY A 87 -8.60 13.57 13.16
N ARG A 88 -8.89 13.46 14.46
CA ARG A 88 -8.16 14.18 15.52
C ARG A 88 -6.73 13.67 15.74
N TYR A 89 -6.46 12.41 15.42
CA TYR A 89 -5.15 11.77 15.63
C TYR A 89 -4.36 11.59 14.34
N PHE A 90 -4.85 12.15 13.24
CA PHE A 90 -4.25 12.01 11.93
C PHE A 90 -3.25 13.15 11.62
N PRO A 91 -2.03 12.87 11.12
CA PRO A 91 -1.04 13.89 10.80
C PRO A 91 -1.34 14.57 9.46
N TRP A 92 -2.27 15.53 9.46
CA TRP A 92 -2.75 16.24 8.26
C TRP A 92 -1.63 16.93 7.44
N GLN A 93 -0.56 17.40 8.09
CA GLN A 93 0.62 18.00 7.46
C GLN A 93 1.42 17.02 6.58
N GLN A 94 1.23 15.71 6.76
CA GLN A 94 1.90 14.69 5.94
C GLN A 94 1.07 14.31 4.70
N VAL A 95 -0.15 14.87 4.55
CA VAL A 95 -0.97 14.66 3.36
C VAL A 95 -0.26 15.25 2.14
N ARG A 96 -0.41 14.56 1.02
CA ARG A 96 0.17 14.91 -0.29
C ARG A 96 -0.95 14.85 -1.32
N GLY A 97 -0.80 15.53 -2.45
CA GLY A 97 -1.82 15.63 -3.49
C GLY A 97 -2.28 14.26 -4.00
N TYR A 98 -1.38 13.26 -4.01
CA TYR A 98 -1.72 11.89 -4.38
C TYR A 98 -2.58 11.17 -3.33
N HIS A 99 -2.38 11.43 -2.03
CA HIS A 99 -3.27 10.96 -0.97
C HIS A 99 -4.68 11.52 -1.18
N VAL A 100 -4.78 12.80 -1.53
CA VAL A 100 -6.06 13.47 -1.82
C VAL A 100 -6.76 12.85 -3.03
N ALA A 101 -6.05 12.75 -4.17
CA ALA A 101 -6.61 12.24 -5.41
C ALA A 101 -7.18 10.82 -5.24
N LEU A 102 -6.43 9.95 -4.59
CA LEU A 102 -6.80 8.58 -4.36
C LEU A 102 -7.95 8.43 -3.36
N THR A 103 -7.94 9.20 -2.29
CA THR A 103 -9.05 9.26 -1.32
C THR A 103 -10.34 9.68 -1.98
N LEU A 104 -10.30 10.72 -2.82
CA LEU A 104 -11.46 11.18 -3.57
C LEU A 104 -11.93 10.15 -4.60
N SER A 105 -11.02 9.37 -5.18
CA SER A 105 -11.37 8.26 -6.07
C SER A 105 -12.13 7.18 -5.29
N ILE A 106 -11.61 6.76 -4.12
CA ILE A 106 -12.23 5.74 -3.26
C ILE A 106 -13.61 6.18 -2.79
N VAL A 107 -13.75 7.43 -2.36
CA VAL A 107 -15.04 8.00 -1.92
C VAL A 107 -16.09 7.99 -3.04
N LYS A 108 -15.68 8.06 -4.31
CA LYS A 108 -16.61 8.05 -5.45
C LYS A 108 -17.05 6.64 -5.86
N GLU A 109 -16.45 5.59 -5.31
CA GLU A 109 -16.83 4.21 -5.64
C GLU A 109 -18.24 3.84 -5.16
N VAL A 110 -18.84 2.88 -5.86
CA VAL A 110 -20.09 2.25 -5.42
C VAL A 110 -19.83 1.36 -4.21
N GLY A 111 -20.65 1.50 -3.18
CA GLY A 111 -20.50 0.82 -1.89
C GLY A 111 -19.43 1.44 -0.99
N ALA A 112 -18.83 2.58 -1.38
CA ALA A 112 -17.85 3.29 -0.54
C ALA A 112 -18.42 3.67 0.83
N PRO A 113 -19.64 4.23 0.96
CA PRO A 113 -20.16 4.63 2.27
C PRO A 113 -20.24 3.46 3.26
N SER A 114 -20.73 2.30 2.83
CA SER A 114 -20.86 1.11 3.70
C SER A 114 -19.50 0.59 4.16
N LYS A 115 -18.50 0.58 3.26
CA LYS A 115 -17.12 0.19 3.60
C LYS A 115 -16.51 1.16 4.60
N ILE A 116 -16.71 2.46 4.40
CA ILE A 116 -16.18 3.50 5.27
C ILE A 116 -16.86 3.48 6.64
N GLU A 117 -18.17 3.28 6.71
CA GLU A 117 -18.88 3.15 7.97
C GLU A 117 -18.36 1.93 8.77
N ALA A 118 -18.04 0.82 8.08
CA ALA A 118 -17.40 -0.32 8.72
C ALA A 118 -15.98 0.00 9.23
N LEU A 119 -15.21 0.87 8.57
CA LEU A 119 -13.91 1.34 9.08
C LEU A 119 -14.10 2.25 10.29
N LEU A 120 -15.08 3.14 10.28
CA LEU A 120 -15.35 4.07 11.39
C LEU A 120 -15.80 3.31 12.65
N CYS A 121 -16.67 2.30 12.51
CA CYS A 121 -17.09 1.46 13.64
C CYS A 121 -15.97 0.58 14.21
N ARG A 122 -14.88 0.34 13.46
CA ARG A 122 -13.71 -0.37 13.98
C ARG A 122 -12.81 0.54 14.81
N ASN A 123 -12.84 1.85 14.56
CA ASN A 123 -12.04 2.82 15.29
C ASN A 123 -12.73 3.30 16.57
N ASP A 124 -14.06 3.41 16.53
CA ASP A 124 -14.87 3.89 17.65
C ASP A 124 -15.83 2.79 18.13
N ASP A 125 -15.47 2.16 19.26
CA ASP A 125 -16.26 1.10 19.92
C ASP A 125 -17.66 1.60 20.38
N THR A 126 -17.85 2.91 20.49
CA THR A 126 -19.13 3.52 20.89
C THR A 126 -20.06 3.74 19.68
N ARG A 127 -19.50 3.71 18.47
CA ARG A 127 -20.23 3.95 17.23
C ARG A 127 -20.97 2.70 16.77
N LYS A 128 -22.28 2.83 16.59
CA LYS A 128 -23.11 1.78 16.00
C LYS A 128 -23.14 1.93 14.48
N PHE A 129 -22.97 0.81 13.77
CA PHE A 129 -23.06 0.77 12.32
C PHE A 129 -24.41 1.31 11.85
N GLN A 130 -24.36 2.36 11.01
CA GLN A 130 -25.55 2.96 10.43
C GLN A 130 -25.80 2.43 9.02
N GLN A 131 -27.06 2.21 8.67
CA GLN A 131 -27.43 1.93 7.30
C GLN A 131 -27.20 3.18 6.45
N VAL A 132 -26.24 3.11 5.54
CA VAL A 132 -25.82 4.22 4.67
C VAL A 132 -26.18 3.92 3.21
N ALA A 133 -26.28 4.99 2.42
CA ALA A 133 -26.56 4.87 0.99
C ALA A 133 -25.41 4.17 0.24
N ASP A 134 -25.70 3.62 -0.95
CA ASP A 134 -24.67 2.94 -1.75
C ASP A 134 -23.61 3.89 -2.33
N ARG A 135 -23.88 5.19 -2.41
CA ARG A 135 -22.97 6.19 -2.97
C ARG A 135 -23.07 7.51 -2.23
N TYR A 136 -21.95 8.21 -2.09
CA TYR A 136 -21.97 9.61 -1.67
C TYR A 136 -22.56 10.50 -2.76
N THR A 137 -23.34 11.49 -2.34
CA THR A 137 -23.82 12.56 -3.23
C THR A 137 -22.68 13.51 -3.60
N VAL A 138 -22.80 14.19 -4.74
CA VAL A 138 -21.84 15.23 -5.17
C VAL A 138 -21.62 16.29 -4.08
N LYS A 139 -22.69 16.65 -3.34
CA LYS A 139 -22.62 17.60 -2.22
C LYS A 139 -21.74 17.07 -1.08
N GLN A 140 -21.85 15.78 -0.72
CA GLN A 140 -21.02 15.16 0.31
C GLN A 140 -19.55 15.07 -0.14
N THR A 141 -19.28 14.65 -1.38
CA THR A 141 -17.91 14.59 -1.90
C THR A 141 -17.25 15.98 -1.99
N ASN A 142 -18.00 17.00 -2.39
CA ASN A 142 -17.50 18.38 -2.42
C ASN A 142 -17.21 18.90 -1.00
N ARG A 143 -18.06 18.55 -0.03
CA ARG A 143 -17.83 18.87 1.39
C ARG A 143 -16.55 18.21 1.92
N MET A 144 -16.32 16.95 1.60
CA MET A 144 -15.08 16.25 1.98
C MET A 144 -13.87 16.96 1.36
N THR A 145 -13.90 17.23 0.06
CA THR A 145 -12.84 17.99 -0.63
C THR A 145 -12.59 19.36 0.00
N SER A 146 -13.64 20.12 0.33
CA SER A 146 -13.49 21.44 0.96
C SER A 146 -12.95 21.34 2.38
N SER A 147 -13.35 20.32 3.14
CA SER A 147 -12.86 20.11 4.51
C SER A 147 -11.37 19.78 4.50
N LEU A 148 -10.95 18.93 3.56
CA LEU A 148 -9.55 18.57 3.36
C LEU A 148 -8.68 19.77 2.96
N LYS A 149 -9.15 20.59 2.02
CA LYS A 149 -8.42 21.81 1.63
C LYS A 149 -8.23 22.76 2.82
N ARG A 150 -9.28 22.93 3.64
CA ARG A 150 -9.22 23.81 4.81
C ARG A 150 -8.24 23.31 5.86
N VAL A 151 -8.23 22.01 6.20
CA VAL A 151 -7.27 21.50 7.19
C VAL A 151 -5.82 21.62 6.70
N ILE A 152 -5.57 21.46 5.39
CA ILE A 152 -4.25 21.67 4.79
C ILE A 152 -3.87 23.16 4.81
N GLU A 153 -4.81 24.07 4.53
CA GLU A 153 -4.60 25.53 4.69
C GLU A 153 -4.25 25.90 6.13
N GLU A 154 -4.91 25.31 7.13
CA GLU A 154 -4.57 25.55 8.54
C GLU A 154 -3.19 24.98 8.91
N CYS A 155 -2.79 23.82 8.33
CA CYS A 155 -1.42 23.32 8.51
C CYS A 155 -0.37 24.34 8.02
N ARG A 156 -0.64 25.02 6.90
CA ARG A 156 0.22 26.10 6.39
C ARG A 156 0.20 27.33 7.31
N ASN A 157 -0.98 27.77 7.75
CA ASN A 157 -1.12 28.92 8.65
C ASN A 157 -0.36 28.72 9.98
N LEU A 158 -0.33 27.49 10.47
CA LEU A 158 0.42 27.09 11.67
C LEU A 158 1.92 26.87 11.43
N GLY A 159 2.39 26.99 10.18
CA GLY A 159 3.81 26.82 9.82
C GLY A 159 4.29 25.37 9.82
N PHE A 160 3.38 24.39 9.71
CA PHE A 160 3.74 22.97 9.60
C PHE A 160 4.06 22.52 8.17
N LEU A 161 3.76 23.37 7.18
CA LEU A 161 4.07 23.17 5.77
C LEU A 161 4.80 24.40 5.25
N ASP A 162 5.92 24.19 4.56
CA ASP A 162 6.51 25.25 3.72
C ASP A 162 5.74 25.41 2.39
N ASP A 163 6.13 26.40 1.57
CA ASP A 163 5.43 26.68 0.32
C ASP A 163 5.52 25.52 -0.70
N ASP A 164 6.67 24.82 -0.75
CA ASP A 164 6.89 23.69 -1.65
C ASP A 164 6.07 22.47 -1.19
N GLU A 165 6.05 22.18 0.11
CA GLU A 165 5.26 21.12 0.72
C GLU A 165 3.76 21.38 0.61
N PHE A 166 3.33 22.64 0.73
CA PHE A 166 1.95 23.03 0.51
C PHE A 166 1.51 22.82 -0.94
N GLU A 167 2.36 23.18 -1.92
CA GLU A 167 2.10 22.89 -3.33
C GLU A 167 1.96 21.37 -3.56
N LEU A 168 2.84 20.58 -2.95
CA LEU A 168 2.79 19.12 -2.99
C LEU A 168 1.55 18.52 -2.29
N ALA A 169 0.92 19.24 -1.36
CA ALA A 169 -0.28 18.80 -0.66
C ALA A 169 -1.57 19.01 -1.47
N GLN A 170 -1.55 19.91 -2.45
CA GLN A 170 -2.73 20.22 -3.25
C GLN A 170 -3.01 19.15 -4.32
N PRO A 171 -4.28 18.74 -4.52
CA PRO A 171 -4.64 17.88 -5.63
C PRO A 171 -4.42 18.63 -6.94
N ARG A 172 -3.83 17.96 -7.93
CA ARG A 172 -3.60 18.55 -9.26
C ARG A 172 -4.90 19.02 -9.90
N GLY A 173 -4.92 20.26 -10.36
CA GLY A 173 -5.87 20.70 -11.37
C GLY A 173 -5.61 19.97 -12.68
N LYS A 174 -6.62 19.89 -13.56
CA LYS A 174 -6.36 19.56 -14.96
C LYS A 174 -5.56 20.72 -15.53
N ASP A 175 -4.23 20.64 -15.51
CA ASP A 175 -3.40 21.64 -16.16
C ASP A 175 -3.65 21.60 -17.68
N ASP A 176 -3.93 22.77 -18.27
CA ASP A 176 -4.12 22.97 -19.71
C ASP A 176 -2.79 22.87 -20.51
N GLY A 177 -1.67 22.62 -19.83
CA GLY A 177 -0.37 22.36 -20.44
C GLY A 177 0.35 21.25 -19.68
N LYS A 178 0.98 20.30 -20.39
CA LYS A 178 1.73 19.21 -19.74
C LYS A 178 3.00 19.78 -19.10
N PRO A 179 3.11 19.89 -17.77
CA PRO A 179 4.39 20.23 -17.17
C PRO A 179 5.39 19.12 -17.52
N LYS A 180 6.51 19.50 -18.13
CA LYS A 180 7.55 18.56 -18.54
C LYS A 180 8.20 18.00 -17.27
N ALA A 181 8.26 16.68 -17.15
CA ALA A 181 8.99 16.03 -16.07
C ALA A 181 10.43 16.59 -16.01
N ALA A 182 10.89 16.89 -14.79
CA ALA A 182 12.30 17.22 -14.57
C ALA A 182 13.16 16.05 -15.06
N PRO A 183 14.35 16.30 -15.65
CA PRO A 183 15.18 15.25 -16.24
C PRO A 183 15.53 14.11 -15.29
N GLU A 184 15.61 14.41 -13.98
CA GLU A 184 16.00 13.47 -12.94
C GLU A 184 15.17 13.67 -11.67
N ARG A 185 13.93 13.17 -11.67
CA ARG A 185 13.06 13.20 -10.49
C ARG A 185 13.28 11.99 -9.60
N THR A 186 13.30 12.18 -8.28
CA THR A 186 13.22 11.07 -7.32
C THR A 186 11.77 10.85 -6.94
N ILE A 187 11.29 9.63 -7.12
CA ILE A 187 9.92 9.21 -6.78
C ILE A 187 9.97 8.51 -5.42
N VAL A 188 9.16 8.99 -4.49
CA VAL A 188 9.06 8.37 -3.16
C VAL A 188 8.09 7.19 -3.19
N GLU A 189 8.24 6.26 -2.24
CA GLU A 189 7.44 5.03 -2.25
C GLU A 189 5.93 5.28 -2.13
N GLY A 190 5.51 6.33 -1.42
CA GLY A 190 4.10 6.73 -1.34
C GLY A 190 3.50 7.09 -2.69
N GLU A 191 4.26 7.75 -3.57
CA GLU A 191 3.83 8.01 -4.94
C GLU A 191 3.70 6.71 -5.75
N VAL A 192 4.62 5.76 -5.56
CA VAL A 192 4.55 4.45 -6.22
C VAL A 192 3.32 3.68 -5.76
N ARG A 193 3.01 3.70 -4.46
CA ARG A 193 1.79 3.11 -3.92
C ARG A 193 0.55 3.77 -4.50
N ALA A 194 0.54 5.09 -4.63
CA ALA A 194 -0.57 5.81 -5.25
C ALA A 194 -0.77 5.42 -6.73
N LEU A 195 0.33 5.28 -7.50
CA LEU A 195 0.28 4.82 -8.89
C LEU A 195 -0.24 3.37 -9.00
N ILE A 196 0.20 2.48 -8.11
CA ILE A 196 -0.26 1.08 -8.04
C ILE A 196 -1.75 1.03 -7.66
N ALA A 197 -2.18 1.83 -6.69
CA ALA A 197 -3.56 1.89 -6.26
C ALA A 197 -4.48 2.46 -7.35
N ALA A 198 -4.09 3.55 -8.02
CA ALA A 198 -4.80 4.07 -9.19
C ALA A 198 -4.91 3.00 -10.29
N SER A 199 -3.86 2.20 -10.48
CA SER A 199 -3.90 1.06 -11.41
C SER A 199 -4.88 -0.02 -10.97
N ALA A 200 -4.97 -0.33 -9.67
CA ALA A 200 -5.92 -1.30 -9.14
C ALA A 200 -7.40 -0.88 -9.33
N MET A 201 -7.66 0.43 -9.31
CA MET A 201 -9.01 1.00 -9.46
C MET A 201 -9.54 0.98 -10.90
N ASP A 202 -8.66 0.89 -11.90
CA ASP A 202 -9.09 0.72 -13.28
C ASP A 202 -9.71 -0.66 -13.45
N THR A 203 -10.94 -0.73 -13.98
CA THR A 203 -11.70 -1.98 -14.14
C THR A 203 -11.28 -2.80 -15.37
N SER A 204 -10.51 -2.23 -16.29
CA SER A 204 -10.00 -2.92 -17.48
C SER A 204 -8.88 -3.92 -17.16
N CYS A 205 -8.51 -4.80 -18.08
CA CYS A 205 -7.33 -5.66 -17.90
C CYS A 205 -5.99 -4.88 -17.82
N GLY A 206 -6.00 -3.57 -18.07
CA GLY A 206 -4.82 -2.72 -17.94
C GLY A 206 -4.42 -2.45 -16.49
N GLY A 207 -5.36 -2.47 -15.55
CA GLY A 207 -5.08 -2.21 -14.14
C GLY A 207 -4.00 -3.13 -13.55
N PRO A 208 -4.21 -4.46 -13.56
CA PRO A 208 -3.23 -5.42 -13.05
C PRO A 208 -1.87 -5.37 -13.77
N ARG A 209 -1.90 -5.20 -15.10
CA ARG A 209 -0.68 -5.05 -15.91
C ARG A 209 0.14 -3.85 -15.43
N ASP A 210 -0.51 -2.70 -15.31
CA ASP A 210 0.15 -1.44 -14.98
C ASP A 210 0.69 -1.47 -13.54
N ALA A 211 -0.09 -1.98 -12.59
CA ALA A 211 0.33 -2.18 -11.21
C ALA A 211 1.60 -3.05 -11.12
N LEU A 212 1.63 -4.18 -11.83
CA LEU A 212 2.79 -5.06 -11.86
C LEU A 212 4.01 -4.38 -12.49
N MET A 213 3.85 -3.67 -13.60
CA MET A 213 4.95 -2.96 -14.27
C MET A 213 5.55 -1.88 -13.37
N LEU A 214 4.71 -1.08 -12.71
CA LEU A 214 5.14 -0.02 -11.78
C LEU A 214 5.87 -0.61 -10.56
N GLY A 215 5.31 -1.67 -9.98
CA GLY A 215 5.91 -2.37 -8.85
C GLY A 215 7.29 -2.95 -9.17
N LEU A 216 7.43 -3.61 -10.33
CA LEU A 216 8.69 -4.17 -10.81
C LEU A 216 9.71 -3.10 -11.20
N ALA A 217 9.27 -1.99 -11.79
CA ALA A 217 10.13 -0.85 -12.10
C ALA A 217 10.81 -0.34 -10.84
N PHE A 218 10.02 -0.04 -9.80
CA PHE A 218 10.52 0.52 -8.55
C PHE A 218 11.31 -0.52 -7.73
N SER A 219 10.65 -1.56 -7.24
CA SER A 219 11.28 -2.53 -6.33
C SER A 219 12.39 -3.37 -6.98
N GLY A 220 12.25 -3.67 -8.28
CA GLY A 220 13.22 -4.46 -9.04
C GLY A 220 14.31 -3.62 -9.68
N GLY A 221 14.19 -2.30 -9.69
CA GLY A 221 15.09 -1.39 -10.41
C GLY A 221 15.17 -1.71 -11.91
N LEU A 222 14.08 -2.21 -12.49
CA LEU A 222 14.04 -2.59 -13.90
C LEU A 222 13.74 -1.36 -14.77
N ARG A 223 14.64 -1.06 -15.71
CA ARG A 223 14.43 0.05 -16.65
C ARG A 223 13.35 -0.30 -17.65
N THR A 224 12.85 0.72 -18.35
CA THR A 224 11.80 0.56 -19.38
C THR A 224 12.10 -0.56 -20.37
N ILE A 225 13.32 -0.57 -20.93
CA ILE A 225 13.73 -1.58 -21.93
C ILE A 225 13.80 -2.99 -21.34
N ASP A 226 14.11 -3.09 -20.04
CA ASP A 226 14.24 -4.34 -19.34
C ASP A 226 12.85 -4.93 -19.06
N LEU A 227 11.91 -4.10 -18.61
CA LEU A 227 10.50 -4.47 -18.39
C LEU A 227 9.82 -4.94 -19.65
N VAL A 228 9.88 -4.15 -20.74
CA VAL A 228 9.19 -4.50 -21.99
C VAL A 228 9.74 -5.78 -22.61
N ASN A 229 11.00 -6.15 -22.33
CA ASN A 229 11.62 -7.35 -22.89
C ASN A 229 11.41 -8.62 -22.05
N LEU A 230 10.77 -8.54 -20.87
CA LEU A 230 10.45 -9.71 -20.06
C LEU A 230 9.49 -10.64 -20.81
N ASN A 231 9.77 -11.95 -20.73
CA ASN A 231 8.91 -13.01 -21.22
C ASN A 231 8.33 -13.81 -20.06
N LEU A 232 7.28 -14.58 -20.32
CA LEU A 232 6.68 -15.45 -19.32
C LEU A 232 7.70 -16.48 -18.76
N ASP A 233 8.62 -16.96 -19.59
CA ASP A 233 9.65 -17.94 -19.22
C ASP A 233 10.73 -17.36 -18.30
N ASP A 234 10.78 -16.04 -18.14
CA ASP A 234 11.66 -15.37 -17.17
C ASP A 234 11.10 -15.49 -15.73
N LEU A 235 9.84 -15.89 -15.56
CA LEU A 235 9.24 -16.19 -14.26
C LEU A 235 9.66 -17.57 -13.78
N HIS A 236 10.20 -17.63 -12.57
CA HIS A 236 10.58 -18.88 -11.93
C HIS A 236 9.79 -19.08 -10.64
N PHE A 237 9.02 -20.16 -10.60
CA PHE A 237 8.20 -20.57 -9.47
C PHE A 237 8.95 -21.64 -8.67
N ASP A 238 9.39 -21.30 -7.47
CA ASP A 238 9.98 -22.28 -6.56
C ASP A 238 8.88 -23.00 -5.77
N LYS A 239 8.60 -24.25 -6.16
CA LYS A 239 7.57 -25.08 -5.53
C LYS A 239 7.85 -25.39 -4.05
N LYS A 240 9.10 -25.28 -3.58
CA LYS A 240 9.47 -25.60 -2.19
C LYS A 240 9.25 -24.42 -1.26
N THR A 241 9.54 -23.21 -1.73
CA THR A 241 9.44 -21.98 -0.94
C THR A 241 8.17 -21.19 -1.23
N GLY A 242 7.45 -21.51 -2.31
CA GLY A 242 6.32 -20.74 -2.81
C GLY A 242 6.72 -19.38 -3.41
N GLN A 243 8.02 -19.06 -3.47
CA GLN A 243 8.49 -17.79 -3.99
C GLN A 243 8.49 -17.78 -5.52
N VAL A 244 8.03 -16.67 -6.09
CA VAL A 244 8.17 -16.41 -7.53
C VAL A 244 9.24 -15.34 -7.72
N THR A 245 10.16 -15.60 -8.65
CA THR A 245 11.23 -14.66 -8.97
C THR A 245 11.23 -14.35 -10.46
N VAL A 246 11.52 -13.09 -10.79
CA VAL A 246 11.82 -12.68 -12.17
C VAL A 246 13.32 -12.82 -12.39
N LYS A 247 13.71 -13.68 -13.33
CA LYS A 247 15.10 -13.78 -13.79
C LYS A 247 15.33 -12.70 -14.84
N PHE A 248 16.27 -11.80 -14.58
CA PHE A 248 16.56 -10.70 -15.48
C PHE A 248 18.06 -10.53 -15.67
N LYS A 249 18.50 -10.27 -16.91
CA LYS A 249 19.89 -9.96 -17.24
C LYS A 249 19.95 -8.60 -17.93
N ALA A 250 20.52 -7.61 -17.25
CA ALA A 250 20.71 -6.29 -17.83
C ALA A 250 21.67 -6.36 -19.04
N PRO A 251 21.47 -5.50 -20.05
CA PRO A 251 22.43 -5.33 -21.14
C PRO A 251 23.85 -5.11 -20.59
N GLY A 252 24.82 -5.92 -21.04
CA GLY A 252 26.21 -5.86 -20.60
C GLY A 252 26.53 -6.53 -19.25
N ALA A 253 25.53 -7.03 -18.50
CA ALA A 253 25.78 -7.70 -17.23
C ALA A 253 26.36 -9.12 -17.42
N LYS A 254 27.35 -9.48 -16.61
CA LYS A 254 27.97 -10.83 -16.63
C LYS A 254 27.02 -11.92 -16.12
N ARG A 255 26.16 -11.61 -15.15
CA ARG A 255 25.22 -12.56 -14.52
C ARG A 255 23.80 -12.01 -14.49
N ALA A 256 22.84 -12.91 -14.60
CA ALA A 256 21.43 -12.59 -14.37
C ALA A 256 21.18 -12.40 -12.87
N ARG A 257 20.28 -11.46 -12.54
CA ARG A 257 19.75 -11.25 -11.19
C ARG A 257 18.41 -11.99 -11.08
N ARG A 258 18.05 -12.41 -9.87
CA ARG A 258 16.70 -12.86 -9.53
C ARG A 258 16.06 -11.81 -8.65
N ILE A 259 14.92 -11.30 -9.07
CA ILE A 259 14.14 -10.31 -8.33
C ILE A 259 12.94 -11.06 -7.73
N PRO A 260 12.85 -11.21 -6.40
CA PRO A 260 11.68 -11.83 -5.79
C PRO A 260 10.46 -10.92 -5.97
N LEU A 261 9.33 -11.53 -6.32
CA LEU A 261 8.05 -10.84 -6.37
C LEU A 261 7.46 -10.77 -4.95
N ARG A 262 7.02 -9.57 -4.58
CA ARG A 262 6.25 -9.34 -3.35
C ARG A 262 4.80 -9.79 -3.51
N ASN A 263 4.09 -9.97 -2.41
CA ASN A 263 2.70 -10.47 -2.41
C ASN A 263 1.75 -9.60 -3.25
N ASP A 264 1.86 -8.27 -3.16
CA ASP A 264 1.11 -7.32 -3.98
C ASP A 264 1.34 -7.54 -5.49
N GLN A 265 2.59 -7.79 -5.86
CA GLN A 265 2.98 -8.04 -7.25
C GLN A 265 2.56 -9.43 -7.74
N LEU A 266 2.54 -10.43 -6.86
CA LEU A 266 2.03 -11.76 -7.19
C LEU A 266 0.54 -11.73 -7.51
N ILE A 267 -0.24 -11.00 -6.72
CA ILE A 267 -1.68 -10.81 -6.98
C ILE A 267 -1.88 -10.12 -8.33
N ALA A 268 -1.18 -9.00 -8.57
CA ALA A 268 -1.26 -8.29 -9.84
C ALA A 268 -0.80 -9.15 -11.03
N LEU A 269 0.19 -10.03 -10.83
CA LEU A 269 0.65 -10.98 -11.84
C LEU A 269 -0.42 -12.02 -12.17
N GLU A 270 -1.03 -12.67 -11.18
CA GLU A 270 -2.07 -13.67 -11.44
C GLU A 270 -3.30 -13.04 -12.12
N ASP A 271 -3.74 -11.86 -11.66
CA ASP A 271 -4.82 -11.09 -12.30
C ASP A 271 -4.48 -10.73 -13.75
N TRP A 272 -3.22 -10.34 -14.02
CA TRP A 272 -2.76 -10.07 -15.38
C TRP A 272 -2.71 -11.34 -16.24
N LEU A 273 -2.25 -12.46 -15.69
CA LEU A 273 -2.19 -13.74 -16.40
C LEU A 273 -3.58 -14.31 -16.69
N ALA A 274 -4.60 -13.98 -15.90
CA ALA A 274 -5.99 -14.32 -16.20
C ALA A 274 -6.47 -13.64 -17.49
N ALA A 275 -6.09 -12.38 -17.73
CA ALA A 275 -6.47 -11.63 -18.93
C ALA A 275 -5.55 -11.89 -20.15
N ARG A 276 -4.22 -11.89 -19.94
CA ARG A 276 -3.21 -12.16 -20.98
C ARG A 276 -3.22 -13.61 -21.44
N GLY A 277 -3.55 -14.53 -20.54
CA GLY A 277 -3.37 -15.97 -20.70
C GLY A 277 -1.94 -16.44 -20.43
N ARG A 278 -1.74 -17.76 -20.40
CA ARG A 278 -0.47 -18.43 -20.05
C ARG A 278 0.35 -18.91 -21.26
N LYS A 279 0.03 -18.45 -22.47
CA LYS A 279 0.81 -18.82 -23.67
C LYS A 279 2.24 -18.24 -23.59
N PRO A 280 3.26 -18.95 -24.11
CA PRO A 280 4.62 -18.43 -24.19
C PRO A 280 4.69 -17.09 -24.93
N GLY A 281 5.68 -16.25 -24.59
CA GLY A 281 5.91 -14.96 -25.23
C GLY A 281 6.10 -13.81 -24.24
N ALA A 282 5.97 -12.57 -24.73
CA ALA A 282 6.17 -11.36 -23.94
C ALA A 282 5.24 -11.33 -22.71
N LEU A 283 5.78 -10.97 -21.54
CA LEU A 283 5.02 -10.87 -20.30
C LEU A 283 4.07 -9.67 -20.35
N PHE A 284 4.55 -8.53 -20.82
CA PHE A 284 3.76 -7.30 -20.96
C PHE A 284 3.36 -7.05 -22.41
N CYS A 285 2.05 -6.93 -22.64
CA CYS A 285 1.46 -6.79 -23.95
C CYS A 285 0.66 -5.47 -24.07
N PRO A 286 0.59 -4.89 -25.27
CA PRO A 286 -0.36 -3.83 -25.59
C PRO A 286 -1.80 -4.27 -25.27
N ILE A 287 -2.60 -3.31 -24.83
CA ILE A 287 -4.04 -3.49 -24.59
C ILE A 287 -4.75 -2.51 -25.51
N ALA A 288 -5.73 -3.00 -26.27
CA ALA A 288 -6.60 -2.16 -27.06
C ALA A 288 -8.05 -2.52 -26.76
N ARG A 289 -8.91 -1.49 -26.61
CA ARG A 289 -10.34 -1.68 -26.29
C ARG A 289 -10.57 -2.61 -25.07
N GLN A 290 -9.73 -2.49 -24.05
CA GLN A 290 -9.80 -3.25 -22.80
C GLN A 290 -9.53 -4.77 -22.93
N GLU A 291 -8.99 -5.22 -24.05
CA GLU A 291 -8.59 -6.62 -24.27
C GLU A 291 -7.13 -6.73 -24.73
N VAL A 292 -6.55 -7.89 -24.46
CA VAL A 292 -5.21 -8.24 -24.95
C VAL A 292 -5.35 -8.71 -26.39
N THR A 293 -4.96 -7.85 -27.33
CA THR A 293 -5.16 -8.09 -28.77
C THR A 293 -4.28 -9.20 -29.33
N ALA A 294 -3.06 -9.33 -28.81
CA ALA A 294 -2.10 -10.37 -29.17
C ALA A 294 -1.00 -10.47 -28.11
N VAL A 295 -0.33 -11.63 -28.03
CA VAL A 295 0.90 -11.80 -27.23
C VAL A 295 2.08 -11.17 -27.96
N LYS A 296 2.03 -9.83 -28.11
CA LYS A 296 3.07 -9.01 -28.70
C LYS A 296 3.76 -8.20 -27.61
N ARG A 297 5.05 -7.89 -27.82
CA ARG A 297 5.82 -7.03 -26.94
C ARG A 297 5.30 -5.58 -26.96
N MET A 298 5.08 -5.01 -25.78
CA MET A 298 4.77 -3.59 -25.60
C MET A 298 6.00 -2.73 -25.91
N SER A 299 5.78 -1.53 -26.42
CA SER A 299 6.83 -0.55 -26.73
C SER A 299 7.16 0.32 -25.52
N ALA A 300 8.35 0.93 -25.53
CA ALA A 300 8.75 1.91 -24.53
C ALA A 300 7.84 3.16 -24.53
N ALA A 301 7.28 3.52 -25.68
CA ALA A 301 6.33 4.63 -25.80
C ALA A 301 5.01 4.34 -25.08
N GLU A 302 4.50 3.11 -25.17
CA GLU A 302 3.30 2.71 -24.43
C GLU A 302 3.55 2.66 -22.92
N MET A 303 4.74 2.25 -22.47
CA MET A 303 5.12 2.37 -21.06
C MET A 303 5.16 3.83 -20.59
N ARG A 304 5.62 4.75 -21.44
CA ARG A 304 5.57 6.19 -21.14
C ARG A 304 4.13 6.69 -20.99
N GLN A 305 3.26 6.36 -21.94
CA GLN A 305 1.84 6.73 -21.88
C GLN A 305 1.12 6.16 -20.66
N LEU A 306 1.47 4.92 -20.26
CA LEU A 306 1.01 4.30 -19.02
C LEU A 306 1.40 5.14 -17.81
N CYS A 307 2.68 5.51 -17.66
CA CYS A 307 3.14 6.33 -16.54
C CYS A 307 2.48 7.71 -16.52
N ASP A 308 2.35 8.37 -17.68
CA ASP A 308 1.72 9.68 -17.78
C ASP A 308 0.25 9.59 -17.29
N ARG A 309 -0.52 8.62 -17.82
CA ARG A 309 -1.92 8.42 -17.44
C ARG A 309 -2.09 8.04 -15.96
N ARG A 310 -1.30 7.09 -15.46
CA ARG A 310 -1.36 6.69 -14.03
C ARG A 310 -0.92 7.82 -13.11
N GLY A 311 0.04 8.64 -13.54
CA GLY A 311 0.46 9.84 -12.82
C GLY A 311 -0.68 10.86 -12.68
N GLU A 312 -1.40 11.12 -13.76
CA GLU A 312 -2.58 11.98 -13.76
C GLU A 312 -3.69 11.42 -12.85
N GLU A 313 -4.04 10.14 -13.00
CA GLU A 313 -5.06 9.47 -12.18
C GLU A 313 -4.69 9.45 -10.69
N ALA A 314 -3.42 9.26 -10.37
CA ALA A 314 -2.91 9.21 -9.00
C ALA A 314 -2.61 10.60 -8.41
N GLY A 315 -2.72 11.69 -9.17
CA GLY A 315 -2.33 13.02 -8.70
C GLY A 315 -0.83 13.17 -8.38
N VAL A 316 0.00 12.35 -9.02
CA VAL A 316 1.46 12.34 -8.85
C VAL A 316 2.11 13.35 -9.80
N LEU A 317 3.19 13.99 -9.34
CA LEU A 317 3.97 14.92 -10.17
C LEU A 317 4.56 14.19 -11.40
N PRO A 318 4.78 14.87 -12.54
CA PRO A 318 5.17 14.24 -13.78
C PRO A 318 6.54 13.61 -13.60
N PHE A 319 6.68 12.39 -14.10
CA PHE A 319 7.91 11.62 -14.04
C PHE A 319 8.08 10.82 -15.33
N ILE A 320 9.30 10.37 -15.60
CA ILE A 320 9.57 9.43 -16.69
C ILE A 320 9.71 8.01 -16.14
N PRO A 321 9.36 6.96 -16.90
CA PRO A 321 9.38 5.57 -16.40
C PRO A 321 10.69 5.13 -15.74
N ASN A 322 11.84 5.63 -16.20
CA ASN A 322 13.15 5.28 -15.63
C ASN A 322 13.43 5.97 -14.28
N ASP A 323 12.68 7.01 -13.91
CA ASP A 323 12.74 7.62 -12.58
C ASP A 323 12.32 6.62 -11.51
N LEU A 324 11.33 5.76 -11.79
CA LEU A 324 10.92 4.68 -10.88
C LEU A 324 12.08 3.72 -10.60
N ALA A 325 12.75 3.27 -11.67
CA ALA A 325 13.86 2.33 -11.57
C ALA A 325 15.05 2.92 -10.79
N ARG A 326 15.39 4.18 -11.06
CA ARG A 326 16.45 4.89 -10.33
C ARG A 326 16.08 5.08 -8.86
N SER A 327 14.86 5.53 -8.58
CA SER A 327 14.41 5.83 -7.22
C SER A 327 14.35 4.59 -6.33
N GLY A 328 13.88 3.46 -6.87
CA GLY A 328 13.84 2.20 -6.11
C GLY A 328 15.21 1.60 -5.84
N LEU A 329 16.18 1.77 -6.76
CA LEU A 329 17.58 1.40 -6.50
C LEU A 329 18.18 2.22 -5.36
N LEU A 330 17.94 3.54 -5.35
CA LEU A 330 18.40 4.44 -4.29
C LEU A 330 17.77 4.09 -2.93
N ALA A 331 16.46 3.81 -2.91
CA ALA A 331 15.75 3.38 -1.70
C ALA A 331 16.32 2.06 -1.14
N GLY A 332 16.60 1.09 -2.02
CA GLY A 332 17.19 -0.20 -1.63
C GLY A 332 18.65 -0.10 -1.16
N GLU A 333 19.47 0.78 -1.76
CA GLU A 333 20.85 1.03 -1.32
C GLU A 333 20.92 1.77 0.01
N GLY A 334 20.03 2.75 0.23
CA GLY A 334 19.87 3.44 1.51
C GLY A 334 19.49 2.47 2.64
N SER A 335 18.56 1.56 2.37
CA SER A 335 18.14 0.51 3.30
C SER A 335 19.28 -0.45 3.66
N LYS A 336 20.11 -0.87 2.68
CA LYS A 336 21.28 -1.73 2.93
C LYS A 336 22.38 -1.04 3.73
N ARG A 337 22.62 0.27 3.49
CA ARG A 337 23.59 1.05 4.27
C ARG A 337 23.14 1.22 5.72
N ARG A 338 21.84 1.45 5.96
CA ARG A 338 21.25 1.59 7.30
C ARG A 338 21.18 0.27 8.06
N ALA A 339 20.76 -0.83 7.43
CA ALA A 339 20.79 -2.16 8.04
C ALA A 339 22.22 -2.56 8.48
N ARG A 340 23.24 -2.10 7.76
CA ARG A 340 24.65 -2.30 8.12
C ARG A 340 25.11 -1.40 9.28
N ALA A 341 24.50 -0.23 9.45
CA ALA A 341 24.74 0.67 10.58
C ALA A 341 24.01 0.18 11.85
N SER A 342 22.75 -0.27 11.72
CA SER A 342 21.96 -0.82 12.83
C SER A 342 22.42 -2.20 13.30
N ALA A 343 23.16 -2.95 12.47
CA ALA A 343 23.84 -4.17 12.90
C ALA A 343 25.04 -3.93 13.84
N GLY A 344 25.41 -2.66 14.10
CA GLY A 344 26.47 -2.26 15.03
C GLY A 344 26.00 -1.93 16.46
N GLU A 345 24.70 -1.76 16.70
CA GLU A 345 24.15 -1.44 18.01
C GLU A 345 22.98 -2.38 18.34
N GLY A 346 23.10 -3.06 19.48
CA GLY A 346 22.24 -4.18 19.86
C GLY A 346 20.84 -3.78 20.33
N ALA A 347 19.90 -4.69 20.02
CA ALA A 347 18.63 -4.98 20.66
C ALA A 347 17.55 -3.88 20.72
N LEU A 348 16.38 -4.15 20.11
CA LEU A 348 15.12 -4.11 20.84
C LEU A 348 14.02 -4.94 20.15
N VAL A 349 13.03 -5.28 20.95
CA VAL A 349 12.04 -6.37 20.88
C VAL A 349 11.04 -6.21 19.72
N THR A 350 10.73 -7.31 19.03
CA THR A 350 9.63 -7.41 18.05
C THR A 350 8.48 -8.20 18.70
N VAL A 351 7.37 -7.52 19.03
CA VAL A 351 6.13 -8.20 19.42
C VAL A 351 5.20 -8.24 18.20
N SER A 352 4.83 -9.46 17.80
CA SER A 352 3.93 -9.76 16.69
C SER A 352 2.50 -9.85 17.24
N PRO A 353 1.50 -9.07 16.76
CA PRO A 353 0.14 -9.20 17.25
C PRO A 353 -0.64 -10.16 16.34
N LEU A 354 -0.51 -11.46 16.61
CA LEU A 354 -1.49 -12.46 16.18
C LEU A 354 -1.86 -13.30 17.41
N TYR A 355 -3.04 -12.98 17.97
CA TYR A 355 -3.71 -13.61 19.11
C TYR A 355 -2.98 -13.52 20.46
N GLY A 356 -3.52 -12.69 21.36
CA GLY A 356 -3.16 -12.66 22.77
C GLY A 356 -4.28 -11.96 23.54
N ASP A 357 -4.81 -12.65 24.54
CA ASP A 357 -6.02 -12.33 25.27
C ASP A 357 -5.96 -10.99 26.02
N ARG A 358 -7.16 -10.46 26.28
CA ARG A 358 -7.48 -9.14 26.80
C ARG A 358 -7.20 -9.06 28.31
N ASP A 359 -6.42 -8.06 28.74
CA ASP A 359 -6.52 -7.52 30.10
C ASP A 359 -6.56 -5.99 30.05
N GLU A 360 -7.48 -5.42 30.82
CA GLU A 360 -7.93 -4.02 30.79
C GLU A 360 -7.15 -3.19 31.81
N GLY A 361 -6.60 -2.03 31.42
CA GLY A 361 -6.06 -1.09 32.41
C GLY A 361 -5.27 0.11 31.92
N GLU A 362 -4.59 0.05 30.77
CA GLU A 362 -3.67 1.12 30.35
C GLU A 362 -3.80 1.36 28.83
N ARG A 363 -4.77 2.20 28.41
CA ARG A 363 -5.15 2.31 26.99
C ARG A 363 -4.97 3.67 26.30
N GLU A 364 -4.59 4.75 26.97
CA GLU A 364 -4.82 6.06 26.32
C GLU A 364 -3.61 6.75 25.67
N ASP A 365 -2.36 6.39 25.96
CA ASP A 365 -1.21 7.13 25.39
C ASP A 365 -0.10 6.28 24.71
N GLU A 366 -0.08 4.96 24.88
CA GLU A 366 1.10 4.13 24.50
C GLU A 366 1.00 3.35 23.18
N GLN A 367 -0.12 3.41 22.44
CA GLN A 367 -0.35 2.51 21.29
C GLN A 367 -0.17 3.09 19.89
N ILE A 368 0.21 4.36 19.73
CA ILE A 368 0.39 4.94 18.38
C ILE A 368 1.87 5.00 18.00
N ALA A 369 2.55 3.85 18.01
CA ALA A 369 3.80 3.64 17.25
C ALA A 369 3.53 2.92 15.92
N ALA A 370 2.30 3.01 15.41
CA ALA A 370 1.88 2.36 14.18
C ALA A 370 2.27 3.18 12.94
N ARG A 371 2.87 2.53 11.97
CA ARG A 371 3.21 3.08 10.65
C ARG A 371 2.11 2.67 9.67
N ILE A 372 1.45 3.65 9.05
CA ILE A 372 0.38 3.37 8.08
C ILE A 372 1.01 3.21 6.68
N HIS A 373 0.68 2.10 6.02
CA HIS A 373 1.01 1.86 4.62
C HIS A 373 -0.27 1.86 3.78
N PHE A 374 -0.25 2.57 2.66
CA PHE A 374 -1.36 2.61 1.73
C PHE A 374 -1.60 1.22 1.07
N PRO A 375 -2.82 0.63 1.14
CA PRO A 375 -3.04 -0.74 0.69
C PRO A 375 -3.32 -0.88 -0.83
N TYR A 376 -2.73 -1.90 -1.47
CA TYR A 376 -3.22 -2.46 -2.73
C TYR A 376 -4.42 -3.38 -2.45
N ARG A 377 -5.50 -3.27 -3.23
CA ARG A 377 -6.71 -4.10 -3.07
C ARG A 377 -6.82 -5.09 -4.21
N ALA A 378 -6.87 -6.38 -3.86
CA ALA A 378 -7.21 -7.44 -4.80
C ALA A 378 -8.64 -7.25 -5.34
N ARG A 379 -8.88 -7.62 -6.60
CA ARG A 379 -10.21 -7.53 -7.20
C ARG A 379 -11.16 -8.57 -6.62
N PRO A 380 -12.38 -8.20 -6.21
CA PRO A 380 -13.43 -9.17 -5.95
C PRO A 380 -14.03 -9.67 -7.26
N GLY A 381 -13.82 -10.96 -7.57
CA GLY A 381 -14.50 -11.68 -8.65
C GLY A 381 -13.86 -11.55 -10.03
N LEU A 382 -13.16 -12.60 -10.44
CA LEU A 382 -12.94 -12.99 -11.83
C LEU A 382 -13.25 -14.48 -11.96
#